data_AF-B9EBN1-F1
#
_entry.id   AF-B9EBN1-F1
#
_cell.length_a   1.000
_cell.length_b   1.000
_cell.length_c   1.000
_cell.angle_alpha   90.00
_cell.angle_beta   90.00
_cell.angle_gamma   90.00
#
_symmetry.space_group_name_H-M   'P 1'
#
loop_
_entity.id
_entity.type
_entity.pdbx_description
1 polymer ?
#
loop_
_entity_poly.entity_id
_entity_poly.type
_entity_poly.pdbx_seq_one_letter_code
_entity_poly.pdbx_strand_id
1 'polypeptide(L)'
;MLTKDISLQLMQTMKLVVLTSISDQNVVGNFEQLITMGGETSYANFRSNGIYAPWIDYNGHIPGSHFYIRPAYGGEVRLTATGTTNNWANLRSDGIYAPWIDFNGQIPGSHLYIRPGSGGEVKFTRTGTTDVWADIRFGSWNAMSHEKYKNNIEKWNYNVLGIYKNDLVLHSYKVNSESDTLYARIHHGIVLRENSNLDQFPAEWRNGDGFDGNEVLWWNTKAVQELAFENDELRNKISDLENRLKILEDKLNG
;
A
#
# COMPACT_ATOMS: atom_id res chain seq x y z
N MET A 1 61.41 -54.40 -48.74
CA MET A 1 60.26 -55.13 -48.17
C MET A 1 60.34 -54.93 -46.66
N LEU A 2 59.47 -54.23 -45.95
CA LEU A 2 58.26 -53.48 -46.27
C LEU A 2 58.26 -52.29 -45.30
N THR A 3 58.08 -51.10 -45.87
CA THR A 3 57.82 -49.82 -45.23
C THR A 3 56.43 -49.77 -44.57
N LYS A 4 56.30 -48.81 -43.64
CA LYS A 4 55.10 -48.00 -43.31
C LYS A 4 54.10 -48.50 -42.26
N ASP A 5 53.77 -47.53 -41.39
CA ASP A 5 52.46 -47.25 -40.80
C ASP A 5 51.90 -48.18 -39.72
N ILE A 6 52.33 -47.96 -38.47
CA ILE A 6 51.44 -48.03 -37.29
C ILE A 6 51.75 -46.89 -36.31
N SER A 7 51.97 -45.67 -36.84
CA SER A 7 52.00 -44.43 -36.04
C SER A 7 50.65 -43.68 -36.05
N LEU A 8 49.58 -44.32 -36.54
CA LEU A 8 48.33 -43.61 -36.81
C LEU A 8 47.07 -44.47 -36.60
N GLN A 9 46.94 -45.28 -35.54
CA GLN A 9 45.64 -45.93 -35.27
C GLN A 9 45.37 -46.44 -33.84
N LEU A 10 45.83 -45.76 -32.79
CA LEU A 10 45.28 -45.95 -31.44
C LEU A 10 45.31 -44.66 -30.59
N MET A 11 45.17 -43.52 -31.28
CA MET A 11 44.96 -42.20 -30.67
C MET A 11 43.47 -41.85 -30.58
N GLN A 12 42.60 -42.84 -30.34
CA GLN A 12 41.17 -42.65 -30.14
C GLN A 12 40.59 -43.75 -29.24
N THR A 13 40.68 -43.61 -27.91
CA THR A 13 39.53 -43.67 -26.98
C THR A 13 39.99 -43.64 -25.51
N MET A 14 39.38 -42.70 -24.78
CA MET A 14 39.12 -42.69 -23.34
C MET A 14 40.31 -42.63 -22.37
N LYS A 15 40.59 -41.37 -21.98
CA LYS A 15 41.14 -40.98 -20.68
C LYS A 15 40.51 -41.81 -19.55
N LEU A 16 41.24 -42.81 -19.08
CA LEU A 16 41.06 -43.37 -17.75
C LEU A 16 41.67 -42.38 -16.76
N VAL A 17 40.86 -41.53 -16.14
CA VAL A 17 41.30 -40.78 -14.96
C VAL A 17 41.24 -41.74 -13.78
N VAL A 18 42.40 -42.28 -13.43
CA VAL A 18 42.61 -43.04 -12.20
C VAL A 18 42.45 -42.07 -11.03
N LEU A 19 41.39 -42.22 -10.25
CA LEU A 19 41.30 -41.65 -8.91
C LEU A 19 42.27 -42.43 -8.01
N THR A 20 43.52 -41.97 -7.92
CA THR A 20 44.42 -42.43 -6.86
C THR A 20 43.96 -41.81 -5.54
N SER A 21 43.66 -42.65 -4.56
CA SER A 21 43.51 -42.28 -3.16
C SER A 21 44.74 -41.48 -2.70
N ILE A 22 44.55 -40.23 -2.30
CA ILE A 22 45.60 -39.47 -1.59
C ILE A 22 45.40 -39.73 -0.10
N SER A 23 46.19 -40.66 0.43
CA SER A 23 46.48 -40.78 1.86
C SER A 23 47.58 -39.79 2.23
N ASP A 24 47.29 -38.93 3.20
CA ASP A 24 48.19 -38.06 3.97
C ASP A 24 49.18 -37.18 3.18
N GLN A 25 48.87 -35.89 3.09
CA GLN A 25 49.58 -34.78 3.76
C GLN A 25 48.91 -33.45 3.37
N ASN A 26 48.27 -32.77 4.33
CA ASN A 26 47.89 -31.35 4.33
C ASN A 26 47.67 -30.67 2.95
N VAL A 27 46.63 -31.07 2.23
CA VAL A 27 46.08 -30.21 1.17
C VAL A 27 45.11 -29.23 1.84
N VAL A 28 45.66 -28.14 2.40
CA VAL A 28 44.88 -26.91 2.60
C VAL A 28 44.89 -26.16 1.27
N GLY A 29 44.24 -26.75 0.28
CA GLY A 29 43.96 -26.12 -0.99
C GLY A 29 42.56 -25.54 -0.91
N ASN A 30 42.44 -24.21 -1.00
CA ASN A 30 41.19 -23.60 -1.40
C ASN A 30 40.74 -24.32 -2.69
N PHE A 31 39.57 -24.96 -2.68
CA PHE A 31 38.93 -25.41 -3.91
C PHE A 31 38.46 -24.15 -4.66
N GLU A 32 39.41 -23.43 -5.25
CA GLU A 32 39.13 -22.38 -6.21
C GLU A 32 38.63 -23.05 -7.49
N GLN A 33 37.35 -22.81 -7.76
CA GLN A 33 36.81 -22.63 -9.10
C GLN A 33 36.75 -23.90 -9.97
N LEU A 34 35.52 -24.30 -10.32
CA LEU A 34 35.27 -25.15 -11.48
C LEU A 34 35.66 -24.36 -12.75
N ILE A 35 36.95 -24.22 -13.05
CA ILE A 35 37.44 -23.64 -14.31
C ILE A 35 37.42 -24.76 -15.34
N THR A 36 36.42 -24.75 -16.21
CA THR A 36 36.55 -25.45 -17.49
C THR A 36 37.44 -24.57 -18.37
N MET A 37 38.72 -24.93 -18.50
CA MET A 37 39.59 -24.31 -19.51
C MET A 37 39.07 -24.70 -20.89
N GLY A 38 38.37 -23.77 -21.56
CA GLY A 38 38.04 -23.87 -22.98
C GLY A 38 36.60 -23.50 -23.32
N GLY A 39 36.37 -22.24 -23.70
CA GLY A 39 35.39 -21.79 -24.71
C GLY A 39 33.88 -21.98 -24.52
N GLU A 40 33.42 -22.93 -23.70
CA GLU A 40 32.01 -23.26 -23.56
C GLU A 40 31.59 -23.20 -22.09
N THR A 41 30.59 -22.38 -21.78
CA THR A 41 30.00 -22.28 -20.45
C THR A 41 29.30 -23.61 -20.11
N SER A 42 29.89 -24.41 -19.21
CA SER A 42 29.25 -25.65 -18.75
C SER A 42 28.27 -25.35 -17.60
N TYR A 43 26.98 -25.64 -17.80
CA TYR A 43 25.94 -25.55 -16.78
C TYR A 43 25.87 -26.85 -15.97
N ALA A 44 25.90 -26.75 -14.65
CA ALA A 44 25.78 -27.90 -13.76
C ALA A 44 24.78 -27.62 -12.63
N ASN A 45 23.99 -28.64 -12.28
CA ASN A 45 23.17 -28.60 -11.08
C ASN A 45 24.08 -28.67 -9.85
N PHE A 46 23.85 -27.80 -8.87
CA PHE A 46 24.53 -27.81 -7.59
C PHE A 46 23.54 -28.16 -6.47
N ARG A 47 23.93 -29.07 -5.58
CA ARG A 47 23.14 -29.43 -4.38
C ARG A 47 23.99 -29.14 -3.15
N SER A 48 23.49 -28.26 -2.28
CA SER A 48 24.14 -27.89 -1.03
C SER A 48 23.12 -27.70 0.09
N ASN A 49 23.61 -27.70 1.33
CA ASN A 49 22.80 -27.32 2.48
C ASN A 49 22.53 -25.81 2.54
N GLY A 50 23.45 -24.99 2.00
CA GLY A 50 23.32 -23.54 1.91
C GLY A 50 24.29 -22.94 0.90
N ILE A 51 24.15 -21.63 0.65
CA ILE A 51 25.05 -20.83 -0.20
C ILE A 51 25.39 -19.56 0.59
N TYR A 52 26.67 -19.22 0.68
CA TYR A 52 27.15 -17.95 1.25
C TYR A 52 27.73 -17.11 0.11
N ALA A 53 26.96 -16.12 -0.36
CA ALA A 53 27.35 -15.28 -1.48
C ALA A 53 26.90 -13.83 -1.25
N PRO A 54 27.68 -12.84 -1.71
CA PRO A 54 27.31 -11.43 -1.59
C PRO A 54 26.18 -11.05 -2.56
N TRP A 55 26.03 -11.75 -3.68
CA TRP A 55 24.94 -11.59 -4.65
C TRP A 55 24.63 -12.92 -5.35
N ILE A 56 23.41 -13.03 -5.86
CA ILE A 56 22.96 -14.13 -6.74
C ILE A 56 22.23 -13.47 -7.90
N ASP A 57 22.81 -13.54 -9.09
CA ASP A 57 22.25 -12.93 -10.29
C ASP A 57 21.54 -13.96 -11.18
N TYR A 58 20.55 -13.49 -11.93
CA TYR A 58 19.94 -14.27 -13.00
C TYR A 58 20.90 -14.38 -14.19
N ASN A 59 21.00 -15.59 -14.77
CA ASN A 59 21.81 -15.84 -15.96
C ASN A 59 21.02 -15.53 -17.24
N GLY A 60 21.36 -14.42 -17.91
CA GLY A 60 20.72 -13.94 -19.13
C GLY A 60 20.85 -14.81 -20.39
N HIS A 61 21.48 -15.99 -20.31
CA HIS A 61 21.69 -16.86 -21.47
C HIS A 61 20.49 -17.75 -21.82
N ILE A 62 19.50 -17.88 -20.92
CA ILE A 62 18.26 -18.64 -21.18
C ILE A 62 17.11 -17.63 -21.40
N PRO A 63 16.30 -17.73 -22.47
CA PRO A 63 15.16 -16.83 -22.67
C PRO A 63 14.24 -16.75 -21.44
N GLY A 64 13.99 -15.52 -20.95
CA GLY A 64 13.10 -15.23 -19.83
C GLY A 64 13.84 -14.70 -18.59
N SER A 65 13.50 -13.50 -18.12
CA SER A 65 14.24 -12.74 -17.09
C SER A 65 13.84 -13.05 -15.64
N HIS A 66 13.44 -14.29 -15.34
CA HIS A 66 12.85 -14.64 -14.04
C HIS A 66 13.80 -15.45 -13.16
N PHE A 67 13.91 -15.06 -11.89
CA PHE A 67 14.60 -15.82 -10.85
C PHE A 67 13.57 -16.58 -10.00
N TYR A 68 13.71 -17.90 -9.92
CA TYR A 68 12.75 -18.76 -9.21
C TYR A 68 13.34 -19.31 -7.91
N ILE A 69 12.66 -19.07 -6.80
CA ILE A 69 12.87 -19.78 -5.53
C ILE A 69 11.69 -20.73 -5.34
N ARG A 70 11.98 -22.02 -5.17
CA ARG A 70 10.96 -23.07 -5.15
C ARG A 70 11.08 -23.90 -3.86
N PRO A 71 10.36 -23.55 -2.78
CA PRO A 71 10.30 -24.41 -1.60
C PRO A 71 9.60 -25.74 -1.92
N ALA A 72 9.85 -26.75 -1.09
CA ALA A 72 9.10 -28.00 -1.15
C ALA A 72 7.61 -27.76 -0.87
N TYR A 73 6.74 -28.71 -1.24
CA TYR A 73 5.31 -28.62 -0.97
C TYR A 73 5.03 -28.37 0.53
N GLY A 74 4.23 -27.34 0.83
CA GLY A 74 3.95 -26.90 2.21
C GLY A 74 5.05 -26.06 2.87
N GLY A 75 6.18 -25.87 2.20
CA GLY A 75 7.25 -24.96 2.64
C GLY A 75 7.01 -23.51 2.20
N GLU A 76 7.82 -22.60 2.74
CA GLU A 76 7.79 -21.17 2.43
C GLU A 76 9.21 -20.62 2.25
N VAL A 77 9.32 -19.45 1.63
CA VAL A 77 10.56 -18.69 1.60
C VAL A 77 10.65 -17.85 2.86
N ARG A 78 11.73 -18.00 3.64
CA ARG A 78 11.97 -17.24 4.87
C ARG A 78 13.20 -16.36 4.71
N LEU A 79 13.10 -15.12 5.19
CA LEU A 79 14.24 -14.23 5.36
C LEU A 79 14.63 -14.23 6.83
N THR A 80 15.81 -14.76 7.15
CA THR A 80 16.30 -14.82 8.52
C THR A 80 17.73 -14.30 8.63
N ALA A 81 18.14 -13.88 9.82
CA ALA A 81 19.53 -13.57 10.12
C ALA A 81 20.40 -14.83 9.96
N THR A 82 21.64 -14.64 9.51
CA THR A 82 22.60 -15.74 9.28
C THR A 82 22.72 -16.65 10.51
N GLY A 83 22.60 -17.97 10.28
CA GLY A 83 22.70 -18.97 11.35
C GLY A 83 21.44 -19.17 12.18
N THR A 84 20.32 -18.52 11.82
CA THR A 84 19.05 -18.62 12.56
C THR A 84 17.88 -19.04 11.67
N THR A 85 16.85 -19.60 12.28
CA THR A 85 15.60 -20.00 11.60
C THR A 85 14.38 -19.22 12.10
N ASN A 86 14.54 -18.41 13.14
CA ASN A 86 13.47 -17.71 13.86
C ASN A 86 13.78 -16.22 14.13
N ASN A 87 14.95 -15.73 13.73
CA ASN A 87 15.26 -14.30 13.78
C ASN A 87 15.06 -13.71 12.38
N TRP A 88 13.96 -12.99 12.19
CA TRP A 88 13.50 -12.51 10.89
C TRP A 88 14.34 -11.35 10.35
N ALA A 89 14.63 -11.39 9.06
CA ALA A 89 15.32 -10.32 8.33
C ALA A 89 14.34 -9.49 7.50
N ASN A 90 14.73 -8.25 7.20
CA ASN A 90 13.91 -7.33 6.40
C ASN A 90 13.96 -7.68 4.90
N LEU A 91 12.84 -7.47 4.20
CA LEU A 91 12.78 -7.39 2.74
C LEU A 91 12.84 -5.92 2.32
N ARG A 92 13.74 -5.59 1.39
CA ARG A 92 13.74 -4.32 0.66
C ARG A 92 13.55 -4.60 -0.81
N SER A 93 12.45 -4.13 -1.38
CA SER A 93 12.13 -4.24 -2.79
C SER A 93 11.43 -2.97 -3.28
N ASP A 94 11.40 -2.76 -4.59
CA ASP A 94 10.66 -1.67 -5.23
C ASP A 94 9.13 -1.90 -5.13
N GLY A 95 8.69 -3.14 -5.31
CA GLY A 95 7.30 -3.55 -5.15
C GLY A 95 7.15 -5.00 -4.67
N ILE A 96 5.93 -5.38 -4.33
CA ILE A 96 5.53 -6.73 -3.93
C ILE A 96 4.19 -7.06 -4.62
N TYR A 97 4.16 -8.14 -5.39
CA TYR A 97 2.92 -8.69 -5.96
C TYR A 97 2.48 -9.87 -5.11
N ALA A 98 1.44 -9.66 -4.30
CA ALA A 98 0.90 -10.68 -3.43
C ALA A 98 -0.64 -10.61 -3.43
N PRO A 99 -1.34 -11.76 -3.37
CA PRO A 99 -2.80 -11.77 -3.25
C PRO A 99 -3.29 -11.38 -1.85
N TRP A 100 -2.45 -11.55 -0.82
CA TRP A 100 -2.70 -11.14 0.56
C TRP A 100 -1.38 -10.83 1.28
N ILE A 101 -1.48 -10.02 2.34
CA ILE A 101 -0.38 -9.70 3.24
C ILE A 101 -0.90 -9.87 4.66
N ASP A 102 -0.36 -10.84 5.39
CA ASP A 102 -0.74 -11.16 6.75
C ASP A 102 0.29 -10.67 7.77
N PHE A 103 -0.16 -10.43 9.00
CA PHE A 103 0.74 -10.24 10.13
C PHE A 103 1.52 -11.53 10.42
N ASN A 104 2.84 -11.42 10.53
CA ASN A 104 3.69 -12.52 10.97
C ASN A 104 3.49 -12.77 12.47
N GLY A 105 2.61 -13.72 12.81
CA GLY A 105 2.29 -14.15 14.17
C GLY A 105 3.45 -14.74 15.00
N GLN A 106 4.67 -14.77 14.46
CA GLN A 106 5.86 -15.27 15.15
C GLN A 106 6.66 -14.17 15.89
N ILE A 107 6.22 -12.91 15.82
CA ILE A 107 6.78 -11.79 16.59
C ILE A 107 5.71 -11.33 17.60
N PRO A 108 6.07 -10.94 18.85
CA PRO A 108 5.09 -10.41 19.81
C PRO A 108 4.29 -9.24 19.23
N GLY A 109 2.95 -9.32 19.26
CA GLY A 109 2.05 -8.28 18.76
C GLY A 109 0.85 -8.87 18.00
N SER A 110 0.01 -7.99 17.45
CA SER A 110 -1.17 -8.36 16.66
C SER A 110 -1.47 -7.37 15.52
N HIS A 111 -0.48 -6.58 15.09
CA HIS A 111 -0.69 -5.46 14.17
C HIS A 111 0.18 -5.56 12.93
N LEU A 112 -0.44 -5.32 11.76
CA LEU A 112 0.26 -5.05 10.52
C LEU A 112 0.41 -3.53 10.35
N TYR A 113 1.65 -3.06 10.21
CA TYR A 113 1.93 -1.64 10.01
C TYR A 113 2.26 -1.35 8.54
N ILE A 114 1.56 -0.40 7.94
CA ILE A 114 1.88 0.20 6.65
C ILE A 114 2.34 1.63 6.92
N ARG A 115 3.59 1.94 6.57
CA ARG A 115 4.26 3.19 6.99
C ARG A 115 4.87 3.91 5.79
N PRO A 116 4.27 5.01 5.31
CA PRO A 116 4.92 5.87 4.33
C PRO A 116 6.09 6.64 4.95
N GLY A 117 6.94 7.22 4.10
CA GLY A 117 7.96 8.17 4.53
C GLY A 117 7.36 9.44 5.13
N SER A 118 8.19 10.27 5.76
CA SER A 118 7.73 11.55 6.30
C SER A 118 7.06 12.40 5.22
N GLY A 119 5.86 12.91 5.50
CA GLY A 119 5.04 13.67 4.55
C GLY A 119 4.34 12.83 3.48
N GLY A 120 4.50 11.50 3.48
CA GLY A 120 3.82 10.60 2.57
C GLY A 120 2.50 10.05 3.12
N GLU A 121 1.76 9.36 2.25
CA GLU A 121 0.48 8.73 2.57
C GLU A 121 0.42 7.28 2.04
N VAL A 122 -0.54 6.50 2.53
CA VAL A 122 -0.84 5.19 1.95
C VAL A 122 -1.87 5.37 0.84
N LYS A 123 -1.48 5.04 -0.40
CA LYS A 123 -2.35 5.11 -1.58
C LYS A 123 -2.82 3.72 -1.98
N PHE A 124 -4.12 3.59 -2.25
CA PHE A 124 -4.73 2.37 -2.80
C PHE A 124 -5.14 2.63 -4.25
N THR A 125 -4.36 2.10 -5.20
CA THR A 125 -4.59 2.28 -6.64
C THR A 125 -4.67 0.94 -7.37
N ARG A 126 -5.20 0.96 -8.60
CA ARG A 126 -5.19 -0.21 -9.47
C ARG A 126 -3.77 -0.51 -9.95
N THR A 127 -3.45 -1.80 -10.11
CA THR A 127 -2.14 -2.26 -10.59
C THR A 127 -1.70 -1.50 -11.84
N GLY A 128 -0.50 -0.93 -11.80
CA GLY A 128 0.08 -0.19 -12.92
C GLY A 128 -0.37 1.28 -13.03
N THR A 129 -1.11 1.81 -12.06
CA THR A 129 -1.61 3.20 -12.07
C THR A 129 -1.24 3.95 -10.78
N THR A 130 -1.18 5.28 -10.87
CA THR A 130 -0.90 6.15 -9.70
C THR A 130 -2.03 7.13 -9.40
N ASP A 131 -3.02 7.18 -10.29
CA ASP A 131 -4.13 8.13 -10.35
C ASP A 131 -5.49 7.45 -10.50
N VAL A 132 -5.52 6.11 -10.62
CA VAL A 132 -6.76 5.32 -10.65
C VAL A 132 -6.93 4.60 -9.31
N TRP A 133 -7.75 5.20 -8.45
CA TRP A 133 -8.01 4.74 -7.08
C TRP A 133 -8.76 3.40 -7.04
N ALA A 134 -8.52 2.63 -5.96
CA ALA A 134 -9.16 1.35 -5.69
C ALA A 134 -10.16 1.45 -4.52
N ASP A 135 -11.20 0.61 -4.56
CA ASP A 135 -12.18 0.50 -3.48
C ASP A 135 -11.56 -0.13 -2.22
N ILE A 136 -11.97 0.38 -1.04
CA ILE A 136 -11.57 -0.16 0.27
C ILE A 136 -12.82 -0.56 1.03
N ARG A 137 -12.81 -1.77 1.61
CA ARG A 137 -13.84 -2.24 2.55
C ARG A 137 -13.22 -2.54 3.89
N PHE A 138 -13.82 -2.04 4.96
CA PHE A 138 -13.39 -2.25 6.34
C PHE A 138 -14.62 -2.35 7.25
N GLY A 139 -14.46 -2.98 8.42
CA GLY A 139 -15.57 -3.17 9.37
C GLY A 139 -15.91 -1.91 10.17
N SER A 140 -14.89 -1.22 10.69
CA SER A 140 -15.04 0.08 11.36
C SER A 140 -13.77 0.91 11.17
N TRP A 141 -13.92 2.24 11.23
CA TRP A 141 -12.83 3.19 11.21
C TRP A 141 -12.75 3.91 12.55
N ASN A 142 -11.53 4.02 13.10
CA ASN A 142 -11.27 4.71 14.35
C ASN A 142 -10.20 5.78 14.10
N ALA A 143 -10.65 7.04 14.11
CA ALA A 143 -9.77 8.19 13.93
C ALA A 143 -9.01 8.52 15.22
N MET A 144 -7.79 9.06 15.07
CA MET A 144 -7.03 9.59 16.18
C MET A 144 -7.67 10.91 16.66
N SER A 145 -8.25 10.92 17.87
CA SER A 145 -8.97 12.12 18.40
C SER A 145 -8.64 12.49 19.86
N HIS A 146 -7.75 11.76 20.52
CA HIS A 146 -7.37 12.03 21.91
C HIS A 146 -6.58 13.35 22.05
N GLU A 147 -6.83 14.11 23.12
CA GLU A 147 -6.18 15.41 23.40
C GLU A 147 -4.64 15.38 23.34
N LYS A 148 -3.98 14.26 23.72
CA LYS A 148 -2.53 14.12 23.68
C LYS A 148 -1.92 14.24 22.28
N TYR A 149 -2.75 14.10 21.25
CA TYR A 149 -2.36 14.26 19.86
C TYR A 149 -2.82 15.59 19.27
N LYS A 150 -3.37 16.49 20.09
CA LYS A 150 -3.91 17.78 19.68
C LYS A 150 -3.19 18.88 20.45
N ASN A 151 -3.15 20.07 19.86
CA ASN A 151 -2.66 21.27 20.50
C ASN A 151 -3.68 22.40 20.28
N ASN A 152 -3.55 23.48 21.06
CA ASN A 152 -4.35 24.71 20.92
C ASN A 152 -5.86 24.45 20.80
N ILE A 153 -6.41 23.64 21.72
CA ILE A 153 -7.82 23.23 21.69
C ILE A 153 -8.70 24.41 22.13
N GLU A 154 -9.49 24.94 21.20
CA GLU A 154 -10.44 26.02 21.42
C GLU A 154 -11.87 25.61 21.04
N LYS A 155 -12.87 26.30 21.61
CA LYS A 155 -14.27 26.05 21.25
C LYS A 155 -14.55 26.63 19.87
N TRP A 156 -15.17 25.82 19.02
CA TRP A 156 -15.57 26.25 17.69
C TRP A 156 -16.84 27.13 17.71
N ASN A 157 -16.63 28.44 17.56
CA ASN A 157 -17.66 29.49 17.63
C ASN A 157 -18.03 30.09 16.26
N TYR A 158 -17.65 29.43 15.17
CA TYR A 158 -18.00 29.85 13.81
C TYR A 158 -19.49 29.58 13.51
N ASN A 159 -20.13 30.38 12.65
CA ASN A 159 -21.50 30.14 12.16
C ASN A 159 -21.44 29.32 10.87
N VAL A 160 -21.54 28.00 11.00
CA VAL A 160 -21.39 27.06 9.89
C VAL A 160 -22.61 27.09 8.97
N LEU A 161 -23.81 27.16 9.53
CA LEU A 161 -25.06 27.18 8.77
C LEU A 161 -25.14 28.42 7.87
N GLY A 162 -24.59 29.55 8.32
CA GLY A 162 -24.41 30.76 7.53
C GLY A 162 -23.56 30.52 6.28
N ILE A 163 -22.40 29.87 6.42
CA ILE A 163 -21.57 29.46 5.26
C ILE A 163 -22.37 28.52 4.36
N TYR A 164 -23.03 27.52 4.92
CA TYR A 164 -23.76 26.54 4.12
C TYR A 164 -24.86 27.18 3.27
N LYS A 165 -25.49 28.25 3.80
CA LYS A 165 -26.53 29.01 3.09
C LYS A 165 -25.97 29.92 2.00
N ASN A 166 -24.80 30.51 2.22
CA ASN A 166 -24.33 31.65 1.41
C ASN A 166 -23.15 31.30 0.48
N ASP A 167 -22.29 30.37 0.89
CA ASP A 167 -20.97 30.18 0.27
C ASP A 167 -20.77 28.75 -0.29
N LEU A 168 -21.38 27.74 0.34
CA LEU A 168 -21.25 26.34 -0.08
C LEU A 168 -22.06 26.06 -1.36
N VAL A 169 -21.39 25.55 -2.39
CA VAL A 169 -22.03 25.08 -3.63
C VAL A 169 -21.79 23.59 -3.83
N LEU A 170 -22.87 22.84 -3.98
CA LEU A 170 -22.84 21.42 -4.34
C LEU A 170 -23.10 21.25 -5.83
N HIS A 171 -22.36 20.33 -6.43
CA HIS A 171 -22.44 20.01 -7.85
C HIS A 171 -22.92 18.56 -8.05
N SER A 172 -23.62 18.34 -9.17
CA SER A 172 -23.80 17.00 -9.75
C SER A 172 -22.78 16.79 -10.85
N TYR A 173 -22.11 15.64 -10.89
CA TYR A 173 -21.05 15.36 -11.85
C TYR A 173 -20.94 13.87 -12.20
N LYS A 174 -20.19 13.56 -13.26
CA LYS A 174 -19.76 12.20 -13.62
C LYS A 174 -18.24 12.11 -13.45
N VAL A 175 -17.74 10.94 -13.08
CA VAL A 175 -16.29 10.72 -12.89
C VAL A 175 -15.68 10.08 -14.14
N ASN A 176 -14.47 10.51 -14.51
CA ASN A 176 -13.81 10.05 -15.73
C ASN A 176 -13.48 8.56 -15.71
N SER A 177 -13.16 7.98 -14.54
CA SER A 177 -12.90 6.53 -14.42
C SER A 177 -14.12 5.66 -14.74
N GLU A 178 -15.33 6.23 -14.74
CA GLU A 178 -16.58 5.56 -15.11
C GLU A 178 -17.02 5.89 -16.55
N SER A 179 -16.32 6.76 -17.30
CA SER A 179 -16.80 7.33 -18.58
C SER A 179 -17.15 6.29 -19.64
N ASP A 180 -16.38 5.20 -19.67
CA ASP A 180 -16.49 4.14 -20.66
C ASP A 180 -17.31 2.94 -20.13
N THR A 181 -17.93 3.09 -18.96
CA THR A 181 -18.73 2.04 -18.33
C THR A 181 -20.22 2.27 -18.60
N LEU A 182 -20.97 1.17 -18.74
CA LEU A 182 -22.44 1.20 -18.74
C LEU A 182 -23.03 1.68 -17.40
N TYR A 183 -22.18 1.89 -16.39
CA TYR A 183 -22.53 2.27 -15.02
C TYR A 183 -22.04 3.68 -14.66
N ALA A 184 -21.83 4.56 -15.64
CA ALA A 184 -21.50 5.97 -15.39
C ALA A 184 -22.62 6.64 -14.57
N ARG A 185 -22.40 6.84 -13.27
CA ARG A 185 -23.40 7.37 -12.34
C ARG A 185 -23.28 8.89 -12.24
N ILE A 186 -24.40 9.52 -11.85
CA ILE A 186 -24.39 10.91 -11.41
C ILE A 186 -24.02 10.90 -9.93
N HIS A 187 -22.88 11.50 -9.64
CA HIS A 187 -22.37 11.75 -8.29
C HIS A 187 -22.78 13.15 -7.84
N HIS A 188 -22.77 13.38 -6.53
CA HIS A 188 -23.08 14.67 -5.92
C HIS A 188 -22.02 15.00 -4.88
N GLY A 189 -21.58 16.25 -4.85
CA GLY A 189 -20.55 16.69 -3.91
C GLY A 189 -19.92 18.02 -4.27
N ILE A 190 -18.80 18.31 -3.63
CA ILE A 190 -17.96 19.47 -3.95
C ILE A 190 -17.06 19.16 -5.16
N VAL A 191 -16.53 20.21 -5.79
CA VAL A 191 -15.58 20.11 -6.90
C VAL A 191 -14.36 20.97 -6.59
N LEU A 192 -13.22 20.32 -6.38
CA LEU A 192 -11.93 21.00 -6.26
C LEU A 192 -11.54 21.59 -7.62
N ARG A 193 -11.12 22.86 -7.60
CA ARG A 193 -10.63 23.55 -8.80
C ARG A 193 -9.10 23.60 -8.80
N GLU A 194 -8.51 23.67 -10.00
CA GLU A 194 -7.06 23.90 -10.15
C GLU A 194 -6.62 25.18 -9.42
N ASN A 195 -7.39 26.26 -9.57
CA ASN A 195 -7.23 27.46 -8.77
C ASN A 195 -8.09 27.34 -7.51
N SER A 196 -7.46 27.07 -6.36
CA SER A 196 -8.15 26.91 -5.08
C SER A 196 -8.94 28.14 -4.63
N ASN A 197 -8.65 29.33 -5.16
CA ASN A 197 -9.45 30.54 -4.88
C ASN A 197 -10.85 30.49 -5.49
N LEU A 198 -11.12 29.51 -6.37
CA LEU A 198 -12.42 29.27 -6.99
C LEU A 198 -13.19 28.15 -6.28
N ASP A 199 -12.65 27.57 -5.22
CA ASP A 199 -13.38 26.58 -4.43
C ASP A 199 -14.56 27.25 -3.72
N GLN A 200 -15.73 26.62 -3.81
CA GLN A 200 -16.99 27.12 -3.24
C GLN A 200 -17.40 26.24 -2.05
N PHE A 201 -16.44 25.98 -1.16
CA PHE A 201 -16.59 25.18 0.05
C PHE A 201 -15.50 25.62 1.06
N PRO A 202 -15.62 25.28 2.36
CA PRO A 202 -14.64 25.66 3.36
C PRO A 202 -13.21 25.20 3.01
N ALA A 203 -12.23 26.08 3.19
CA ALA A 203 -10.84 25.80 2.81
C ALA A 203 -10.26 24.58 3.54
N GLU A 204 -10.72 24.32 4.77
CA GLU A 204 -10.36 23.18 5.59
C GLU A 204 -10.71 21.84 4.95
N TRP A 205 -11.69 21.80 4.03
CA TRP A 205 -12.07 20.56 3.37
C TRP A 205 -11.09 20.16 2.28
N ARG A 206 -10.26 21.06 1.75
CA ARG A 206 -9.30 20.70 0.70
C ARG A 206 -8.11 19.95 1.31
N ASN A 207 -7.78 18.80 0.73
CA ASN A 207 -6.58 18.04 1.06
C ASN A 207 -5.90 17.52 -0.22
N GLY A 208 -4.93 18.28 -0.74
CA GLY A 208 -4.31 18.00 -2.04
C GLY A 208 -5.34 18.00 -3.17
N ASP A 209 -5.39 16.90 -3.91
CA ASP A 209 -6.36 16.63 -4.98
C ASP A 209 -7.66 15.94 -4.49
N GLY A 210 -7.75 15.71 -3.18
CA GLY A 210 -8.92 15.15 -2.50
C GLY A 210 -9.51 16.12 -1.48
N PHE A 211 -10.48 15.62 -0.71
CA PHE A 211 -11.06 16.37 0.40
C PHE A 211 -10.89 15.64 1.73
N ASP A 212 -10.85 16.38 2.83
CA ASP A 212 -10.84 15.84 4.17
C ASP A 212 -12.27 15.48 4.61
N GLY A 213 -12.59 14.19 4.52
CA GLY A 213 -13.90 13.69 4.94
C GLY A 213 -14.18 13.82 6.44
N ASN A 214 -13.15 13.89 7.28
CA ASN A 214 -13.33 14.13 8.71
C ASN A 214 -13.75 15.59 8.96
N GLU A 215 -13.18 16.55 8.24
CA GLU A 215 -13.62 17.95 8.31
C GLU A 215 -15.08 18.08 7.87
N VAL A 216 -15.45 17.51 6.70
CA VAL A 216 -16.85 17.52 6.24
C VAL A 216 -17.82 16.98 7.30
N LEU A 217 -17.45 15.88 7.97
CA LEU A 217 -18.27 15.26 9.02
C LEU A 217 -18.50 16.19 10.22
N TRP A 218 -17.44 16.83 10.74
CA TRP A 218 -17.56 17.69 11.91
C TRP A 218 -18.24 19.02 11.59
N TRP A 219 -18.03 19.56 10.39
CA TRP A 219 -18.78 20.69 9.87
C TRP A 219 -20.28 20.39 9.80
N ASN A 220 -20.67 19.22 9.27
CA ASN A 220 -22.07 18.80 9.27
C ASN A 220 -22.63 18.64 10.69
N THR A 221 -21.84 18.07 11.61
CA THR A 221 -22.23 17.96 13.02
C THR A 221 -22.50 19.33 13.65
N LYS A 222 -21.65 20.32 13.36
CA LYS A 222 -21.81 21.70 13.84
C LYS A 222 -23.05 22.38 13.23
N ALA A 223 -23.27 22.22 11.93
CA ALA A 223 -24.47 22.74 11.26
C ALA A 223 -25.76 22.18 11.89
N VAL A 224 -25.80 20.87 12.19
CA VAL A 224 -26.93 20.23 12.86
C VAL A 224 -27.13 20.79 14.29
N GLN A 225 -26.03 21.01 15.02
CA GLN A 225 -26.10 21.65 16.33
C GLN A 225 -26.69 23.07 16.25
N GLU A 226 -26.28 23.87 15.27
CA GLU A 226 -26.81 25.23 15.06
C GLU A 226 -28.30 25.20 14.68
N LEU A 227 -28.70 24.28 13.78
CA LEU A 227 -30.10 24.08 13.43
C LEU A 227 -30.96 23.70 14.64
N ALA A 228 -30.44 22.89 15.57
CA ALA A 228 -31.16 22.54 16.80
C ALA A 228 -31.43 23.79 17.66
N PHE A 229 -30.42 24.65 17.83
CA PHE A 229 -30.59 25.91 18.58
C PHE A 229 -31.56 26.88 17.89
N GLU A 230 -31.45 27.07 16.56
CA GLU A 230 -32.40 27.90 15.82
C GLU A 230 -33.84 27.37 15.93
N ASN A 231 -34.03 26.04 15.96
CA ASN A 231 -35.36 25.43 16.12
C ASN A 231 -35.97 25.73 17.49
N ASP A 232 -35.17 25.61 18.56
CA ASP A 232 -35.61 25.96 19.92
C ASP A 232 -36.00 27.44 20.02
N GLU A 233 -35.21 28.34 19.42
CA GLU A 233 -35.55 29.77 19.37
C GLU A 233 -36.86 30.04 18.61
N LEU A 234 -37.06 29.38 17.45
CA LEU A 234 -38.28 29.53 16.67
C LEU A 234 -39.50 29.01 17.43
N ARG A 235 -39.41 27.86 18.11
CA ARG A 235 -40.50 27.32 18.94
C ARG A 235 -40.88 28.27 20.08
N ASN A 236 -39.88 28.85 20.74
CA ASN A 236 -40.12 29.83 21.81
C ASN A 236 -40.82 31.08 21.27
N LYS A 237 -40.41 31.58 20.10
CA LYS A 237 -41.08 32.72 19.44
C LYS A 237 -42.52 32.38 19.05
N ILE A 238 -42.78 31.18 18.51
CA ILE A 238 -44.13 30.73 18.17
C ILE A 238 -45.01 30.67 19.42
N SER A 239 -44.52 30.09 20.52
CA SER A 239 -45.27 29.99 21.77
C SER A 239 -45.60 31.36 22.37
N ASP A 240 -44.66 32.32 22.33
CA ASP A 240 -44.93 33.71 22.75
C ASP A 240 -46.03 34.35 21.90
N LEU A 241 -45.97 34.18 20.57
CA LEU A 241 -46.96 34.71 19.65
C LEU A 241 -48.35 34.10 19.86
N GLU A 242 -48.43 32.78 20.07
CA GLU A 242 -49.68 32.08 20.39
C GLU A 242 -50.31 32.60 21.69
N ASN A 243 -49.51 32.79 22.74
CA ASN A 243 -49.98 33.36 24.01
C ASN A 243 -50.52 34.77 23.84
N ARG A 244 -49.81 35.62 23.08
CA ARG A 244 -50.25 37.00 22.79
C ARG A 244 -51.53 37.04 21.97
N LEU A 245 -51.68 36.13 21.00
CA LEU A 245 -52.86 36.02 20.17
C LEU A 245 -54.08 35.60 20.99
N LYS A 246 -53.93 34.61 21.87
CA LYS A 246 -54.98 34.19 22.81
C LYS A 246 -55.46 35.34 23.71
N ILE A 247 -54.54 36.13 24.27
CA ILE A 247 -54.88 37.30 25.08
C ILE A 247 -55.70 38.34 24.29
N LEU A 248 -55.43 38.49 22.99
CA LEU A 248 -56.19 39.41 22.14
C LEU A 248 -57.58 38.87 21.81
N GLU A 249 -57.68 37.58 21.49
CA GLU A 249 -58.98 36.91 21.24
C GLU A 249 -59.88 36.98 22.47
N ASP A 250 -59.34 36.71 23.67
CA ASP A 250 -60.09 36.82 24.93
C ASP A 250 -60.61 38.25 25.18
N LYS A 251 -59.87 39.28 24.74
CA LYS A 251 -60.28 40.69 24.84
C LYS A 251 -61.30 41.13 23.79
N LEU A 252 -61.37 40.44 22.65
CA LEU A 252 -62.31 40.72 21.57
C LEU A 252 -63.66 40.05 21.81
N ASN A 253 -63.66 38.91 22.51
CA ASN A 253 -64.85 38.08 22.76
C ASN A 253 -65.52 38.36 24.12
N GLY A 254 -64.92 39.19 24.98
CA GLY A 254 -65.49 39.64 26.26
C GLY A 254 -65.93 41.09 26.22
#